data_AF-A0A3M7MNJ4-F1
#
_entry.id   AF-A0A3M7MNJ4-F1
#
_cell.length_a   1.000
_cell.length_b   1.000
_cell.length_c   1.000
_cell.angle_alpha   90.00
_cell.angle_beta   90.00
_cell.angle_gamma   90.00
#
_symmetry.space_group_name_H-M   'P 1'
#
loop_
_entity.id
_entity.type
_entity.pdbx_description
1 polymer ?
#
loop_
_entity_poly.entity_id
_entity_poly.type
_entity_poly.pdbx_seq_one_letter_code
_entity_poly.pdbx_strand_id
1 'polypeptide(L)'
;MKVSPFIQKLQAAPAESYSPPTPPAVGWYFVYGTLKDPALLAEILSLSQTPPLPLYPAKLTGYSLKLWGQYPALVDGYPGQEVQGMAVRIDEQRHADRLAEYETKAYRCAPCLIRFVGEDGSDIDKQVKGSVFKYAGNLDDLADGQFDLDHWLRLMGRKKE
;
A
#
# COMPACT_ATOMS: atom_id res chain seq x y z
N MET A 1 11.12 -18.63 9.59
CA MET A 1 10.88 -17.63 8.53
C MET A 1 11.58 -16.34 8.95
N LYS A 2 12.53 -15.82 8.15
CA LYS A 2 13.19 -14.53 8.47
C LYS A 2 12.20 -13.42 8.14
N VAL A 3 11.78 -12.66 9.16
CA VAL A 3 10.94 -11.48 8.99
C VAL A 3 11.70 -10.49 8.09
N SER A 4 11.05 -9.96 7.05
CA SER A 4 11.69 -9.01 6.14
C SER A 4 12.20 -7.78 6.92
N PRO A 5 13.40 -7.24 6.63
CA PRO A 5 13.89 -6.00 7.24
C PRO A 5 12.92 -4.83 7.08
N PHE A 6 12.05 -4.89 6.06
CA PHE A 6 10.89 -4.01 5.90
C PHE A 6 9.97 -4.02 7.13
N ILE A 7 9.48 -5.20 7.52
CA ILE A 7 8.57 -5.38 8.65
C ILE A 7 9.28 -5.02 9.96
N GLN A 8 10.58 -5.33 10.10
CA GLN A 8 11.34 -4.95 11.29
C GLN A 8 11.42 -3.43 11.47
N LYS A 9 11.63 -2.67 10.38
CA LYS A 9 11.66 -1.20 10.44
C LYS A 9 10.26 -0.62 10.73
N LEU A 10 9.20 -1.20 10.17
CA LEU A 10 7.82 -0.83 10.46
C LEU A 10 7.45 -1.01 11.94
N GLN A 11 7.85 -2.14 12.52
CA GLN A 11 7.61 -2.46 13.92
C GLN A 11 8.36 -1.53 14.89
N ALA A 12 9.49 -0.95 14.46
CA ALA A 12 10.32 -0.05 15.25
C ALA A 12 9.86 1.42 15.23
N ALA A 13 8.87 1.79 14.40
CA ALA A 13 8.39 3.16 14.31
C ALA A 13 7.70 3.60 15.63
N PRO A 14 8.02 4.78 16.17
CA PRO A 14 7.37 5.29 17.38
C PRO A 14 5.86 5.51 17.13
N ALA A 15 5.04 5.16 18.13
CA ALA A 15 3.60 5.41 18.09
C ALA A 15 3.35 6.89 18.38
N GLU A 16 3.04 7.70 17.36
CA GLU A 16 2.54 9.05 17.61
C GLU A 16 1.05 9.02 17.97
N SER A 17 0.69 9.87 18.92
CA SER A 17 -0.54 9.80 19.71
C SER A 17 -1.75 10.44 19.01
N TYR A 18 -2.37 9.85 17.98
CA TYR A 18 -3.58 10.46 17.40
C TYR A 18 -4.63 9.50 16.82
N SER A 19 -5.89 9.74 17.25
CA SER A 19 -7.20 9.18 16.86
C SER A 19 -7.33 7.65 16.85
N PRO A 20 -8.45 7.06 17.32
CA PRO A 20 -8.62 5.62 17.21
C PRO A 20 -8.52 5.22 15.73
N PRO A 21 -7.68 4.22 15.38
CA PRO A 21 -7.60 3.74 14.02
C PRO A 21 -9.00 3.33 13.59
N THR A 22 -9.47 3.82 12.44
CA THR A 22 -10.68 3.26 11.83
C THR A 22 -10.45 1.77 11.71
N PRO A 23 -11.34 0.93 12.26
CA PRO A 23 -11.14 -0.50 12.24
C PRO A 23 -10.95 -0.95 10.78
N PRO A 24 -10.00 -1.85 10.51
CA PRO A 24 -9.92 -2.46 9.18
C PRO A 24 -11.29 -3.02 8.82
N ALA A 25 -11.71 -2.81 7.57
CA ALA A 25 -13.03 -3.23 7.11
C ALA A 25 -12.91 -3.90 5.74
N VAL A 26 -13.84 -4.81 5.44
CA VAL A 26 -13.96 -5.35 4.08
C VAL A 26 -14.28 -4.24 3.08
N GLY A 27 -13.79 -4.38 1.84
CA GLY A 27 -14.00 -3.40 0.78
C GLY A 27 -12.81 -3.25 -0.15
N TRP A 28 -12.78 -2.12 -0.86
CA TRP A 28 -11.71 -1.78 -1.78
C TRP A 28 -10.54 -1.12 -1.05
N TYR A 29 -9.34 -1.61 -1.35
CA TYR A 29 -8.09 -1.05 -0.88
C TYR A 29 -7.25 -0.58 -2.05
N PHE A 30 -6.71 0.63 -1.95
CA PHE A 30 -5.64 1.09 -2.81
C PHE A 30 -4.31 0.66 -2.21
N VAL A 31 -3.53 -0.07 -3.00
CA VAL A 31 -2.20 -0.56 -2.63
C VAL A 31 -1.15 0.05 -3.55
N TYR A 32 -0.01 0.41 -2.96
CA TYR A 32 1.12 1.01 -3.64
C TYR A 32 2.42 0.37 -3.16
N GLY A 33 3.55 0.76 -3.76
CA GLY A 33 4.84 0.26 -3.33
C GLY A 33 4.96 -1.25 -3.49
N THR A 34 5.39 -1.94 -2.42
CA THR A 34 5.60 -3.38 -2.38
C THR A 34 4.30 -4.17 -2.46
N LEU A 35 3.17 -3.63 -1.97
CA LEU A 35 1.87 -4.32 -1.99
C LEU A 35 1.29 -4.47 -3.41
N LYS A 36 1.92 -3.85 -4.42
CA LYS A 36 1.61 -4.11 -5.83
C LYS A 36 2.06 -5.49 -6.30
N ASP A 37 2.89 -6.19 -5.52
CA ASP A 37 3.27 -7.56 -5.79
C ASP A 37 2.20 -8.54 -5.26
N PRO A 38 1.48 -9.27 -6.14
CA PRO A 38 0.41 -10.16 -5.72
C PRO A 38 0.89 -11.33 -4.85
N ALA A 39 2.16 -11.75 -5.01
CA ALA A 39 2.73 -12.82 -4.19
C ALA A 39 2.96 -12.35 -2.74
N LEU A 40 3.53 -11.17 -2.55
CA LEU A 40 3.66 -10.54 -1.24
C LEU A 40 2.29 -10.29 -0.61
N LEU A 41 1.32 -9.79 -1.37
CA LEU A 41 -0.03 -9.56 -0.86
C LEU A 41 -0.69 -10.87 -0.40
N ALA A 42 -0.53 -11.96 -1.16
CA ALA A 42 -1.03 -13.28 -0.76
C ALA A 42 -0.34 -13.81 0.50
N GLU A 43 0.98 -13.60 0.64
CA GLU A 43 1.75 -13.96 1.85
C GLU A 43 1.21 -13.22 3.08
N ILE A 44 1.02 -11.90 2.98
CA ILE A 44 0.48 -11.04 4.05
C ILE A 44 -0.90 -11.49 4.47
N LEU A 45 -1.78 -11.71 3.50
CA LEU A 45 -3.14 -12.16 3.75
C LEU A 45 -3.23 -13.63 4.15
N SER A 46 -2.08 -14.33 4.20
CA SER A 46 -1.92 -15.78 4.37
C SER A 46 -2.91 -16.59 3.54
N LEU A 47 -3.04 -16.18 2.27
CA LEU A 47 -3.83 -16.90 1.29
C LEU A 47 -3.07 -18.14 0.87
N SER A 48 -3.64 -19.31 1.13
CA SER A 48 -3.13 -20.59 0.63
C SER A 48 -3.47 -20.82 -0.86
N GLN A 49 -4.29 -19.94 -1.44
CA GLN A 49 -4.89 -20.15 -2.76
C GLN A 49 -4.02 -19.57 -3.88
N THR A 50 -3.86 -20.37 -4.93
CA THR A 50 -3.50 -19.95 -6.29
C THR A 50 -4.77 -19.97 -7.16
N PRO A 51 -5.09 -18.90 -7.90
CA PRO A 51 -4.31 -17.68 -8.09
C PRO A 51 -4.45 -16.66 -6.92
N PRO A 52 -3.48 -15.73 -6.78
CA PRO A 52 -3.56 -14.62 -5.83
C PRO A 52 -4.76 -13.69 -6.14
N LEU A 53 -5.14 -12.84 -5.17
CA LEU A 53 -6.22 -11.87 -5.35
C LEU A 53 -5.99 -10.99 -6.59
N PRO A 54 -7.04 -10.70 -7.38
CA PRO A 54 -6.91 -9.86 -8.55
C PRO A 54 -6.54 -8.43 -8.15
N LEU A 55 -5.51 -7.91 -8.81
CA LEU A 55 -5.08 -6.52 -8.71
C LEU A 55 -5.53 -5.78 -9.98
N TYR A 56 -6.12 -4.61 -9.78
CA TYR A 56 -6.61 -3.77 -10.87
C TYR A 56 -5.80 -2.47 -10.92
N PRO A 57 -5.26 -2.06 -12.07
CA PRO A 57 -4.60 -0.76 -12.20
C PRO A 57 -5.50 0.38 -11.71
N ALA A 58 -4.95 1.23 -10.85
CA ALA A 58 -5.70 2.33 -10.25
C ALA A 58 -4.79 3.51 -9.91
N LYS A 59 -5.42 4.67 -9.67
CA LYS A 59 -4.75 5.87 -9.20
C LYS A 59 -5.54 6.58 -8.09
N LEU A 60 -4.82 7.38 -7.31
CA LEU A 60 -5.37 8.36 -6.37
C LEU A 60 -4.99 9.77 -6.81
N THR A 61 -5.81 10.75 -6.44
CA THR A 61 -5.56 12.17 -6.68
C THR A 61 -5.50 12.94 -5.35
N GLY A 62 -4.61 13.93 -5.23
CA GLY A 62 -4.36 14.69 -4.00
C GLY A 62 -3.32 14.04 -3.08
N TYR A 63 -2.54 13.09 -3.59
CA TYR A 63 -1.55 12.35 -2.82
C TYR A 63 -0.18 12.43 -3.48
N SER A 64 0.86 12.17 -2.69
CA SER A 64 2.23 12.05 -3.16
C SER A 64 2.89 10.80 -2.60
N LEU A 65 3.80 10.20 -3.36
CA LEU A 65 4.68 9.14 -2.88
C LEU A 65 6.06 9.73 -2.59
N LYS A 66 6.52 9.55 -1.36
CA LYS A 66 7.87 9.85 -0.90
C LYS A 66 8.60 8.57 -0.50
N LEU A 67 9.87 8.70 -0.12
CA LEU A 67 10.69 7.59 0.37
C LEU A 67 11.05 7.76 1.85
N TRP A 68 10.71 6.76 2.66
CA TRP A 68 11.21 6.61 4.03
C TRP A 68 12.44 5.69 4.04
N GLY A 69 13.59 6.24 3.64
CA GLY A 69 14.77 5.45 3.26
C GLY A 69 14.55 4.78 1.91
N GLN A 70 14.39 3.45 1.89
CA GLN A 70 14.11 2.69 0.64
C GLN A 70 12.63 2.34 0.46
N TYR A 71 11.76 2.83 1.34
CA TYR A 71 10.37 2.38 1.44
C TYR A 71 9.40 3.46 0.96
N PRO A 72 8.41 3.12 0.14
CA PRO A 72 7.45 4.09 -0.35
C PRO A 72 6.50 4.51 0.78
N ALA A 73 6.33 5.82 0.95
CA ALA A 73 5.48 6.43 1.95
C ALA A 73 4.46 7.35 1.26
N LEU A 74 3.17 7.01 1.38
CA LEU A 74 2.11 7.84 0.81
C LEU A 74 1.70 8.94 1.78
N VAL A 75 1.79 10.19 1.31
CA VAL A 75 1.49 11.41 2.07
C VAL A 75 0.50 12.29 1.30
N ASP A 76 -0.04 13.31 1.98
CA ASP A 76 -0.87 14.31 1.31
C ASP A 76 -0.03 15.07 0.26
N GLY A 77 -0.60 15.21 -0.94
CA GLY A 77 0.01 15.91 -2.07
C GLY A 77 -0.72 17.22 -2.37
N TYR A 78 -0.29 17.92 -3.42
CA TYR A 78 -1.03 19.08 -3.90
C TYR A 78 -2.32 18.66 -4.65
N PRO A 79 -3.33 19.54 -4.75
CA PRO A 79 -4.55 19.24 -5.50
C PRO A 79 -4.25 18.85 -6.95
N GLY A 80 -4.75 17.69 -7.40
CA GLY A 80 -4.48 17.17 -8.73
C GLY A 80 -3.19 16.34 -8.85
N GLN A 81 -2.37 16.24 -7.80
CA GLN A 81 -1.22 15.32 -7.79
C GLN A 81 -1.71 13.87 -7.80
N GLU A 82 -1.20 13.06 -8.73
CA GLU A 82 -1.66 11.69 -8.91
C GLU A 82 -0.61 10.67 -8.43
N VAL A 83 -1.09 9.59 -7.83
CA VAL A 83 -0.29 8.43 -7.43
C VAL A 83 -0.84 7.20 -8.12
N GLN A 84 0.03 6.51 -8.87
CA GLN A 84 -0.28 5.25 -9.53
C GLN A 84 -0.09 4.06 -8.58
N GLY A 85 -0.99 3.09 -8.65
CA GLY A 85 -0.98 1.90 -7.81
C GLY A 85 -1.90 0.82 -8.35
N MET A 86 -2.38 -0.03 -7.45
CA MET A 86 -3.35 -1.07 -7.75
C MET A 86 -4.52 -0.99 -6.76
N ALA A 87 -5.68 -1.45 -7.18
CA ALA A 87 -6.83 -1.67 -6.33
C ALA A 87 -7.01 -3.17 -6.10
N VAL A 88 -7.27 -3.55 -4.86
CA VAL A 88 -7.63 -4.91 -4.47
C VAL A 88 -8.94 -4.89 -3.69
N ARG A 89 -9.76 -5.91 -3.89
CA ARG A 89 -10.98 -6.12 -3.11
C ARG A 89 -10.73 -7.15 -2.02
N ILE A 90 -11.04 -6.77 -0.79
CA ILE A 90 -10.93 -7.62 0.40
C ILE A 90 -12.35 -7.92 0.89
N ASP A 91 -12.81 -9.16 0.69
CA ASP A 91 -14.18 -9.56 1.04
C ASP A 91 -14.30 -10.25 2.41
N GLU A 92 -13.18 -10.57 3.05
CA GLU A 92 -13.18 -11.22 4.37
C GLU A 92 -12.50 -10.36 5.43
N GLN A 93 -13.14 -10.23 6.61
CA GLN A 93 -12.65 -9.38 7.69
C GLN A 93 -11.24 -9.80 8.15
N ARG A 94 -10.97 -11.11 8.27
CA ARG A 94 -9.64 -11.64 8.62
C ARG A 94 -8.52 -11.16 7.69
N HIS A 95 -8.82 -10.90 6.42
CA HIS A 95 -7.85 -10.39 5.45
C HIS A 95 -7.62 -8.89 5.65
N ALA A 96 -8.68 -8.13 5.95
CA ALA A 96 -8.56 -6.72 6.30
C ALA A 96 -7.75 -6.53 7.59
N ASP A 97 -7.98 -7.38 8.59
CA ASP A 97 -7.23 -7.38 9.86
C ASP A 97 -5.74 -7.63 9.60
N ARG A 98 -5.39 -8.68 8.84
CA ARG A 98 -3.99 -8.98 8.47
C ARG A 98 -3.32 -7.85 7.70
N LEU A 99 -4.05 -7.19 6.81
CA LEU A 99 -3.52 -6.06 6.04
C LEU A 99 -3.19 -4.89 6.98
N ALA A 100 -4.07 -4.60 7.95
CA ALA A 100 -3.80 -3.59 8.97
C ALA A 100 -2.66 -3.98 9.92
N GLU A 101 -2.54 -5.27 10.28
CA GLU A 101 -1.43 -5.78 11.09
C GLU A 101 -0.07 -5.62 10.37
N TYR A 102 -0.04 -5.85 9.05
CA TYR A 102 1.17 -5.70 8.24
C TYR A 102 1.62 -4.25 8.09
N GLU A 103 0.68 -3.32 7.97
CA GLU A 103 0.95 -1.90 7.79
C GLU A 103 1.38 -1.22 9.12
N THR A 104 1.19 -1.89 10.26
CA THR A 104 1.72 -1.51 11.59
C THR A 104 1.34 -0.08 12.05
N LYS A 105 2.04 0.43 13.07
CA LYS A 105 1.90 1.79 13.63
C LYS A 105 2.41 2.90 12.70
N ALA A 106 3.23 2.56 11.70
CA ALA A 106 3.83 3.53 10.79
C ALA A 106 2.84 4.03 9.72
N TYR A 107 1.70 3.35 9.53
CA TYR A 107 0.69 3.73 8.56
C TYR A 107 -0.70 3.79 9.18
N ARG A 108 -1.50 4.74 8.70
CA ARG A 108 -2.91 4.91 9.07
C ARG A 108 -3.82 4.55 7.90
N CYS A 109 -4.84 3.75 8.16
CA CYS A 109 -5.91 3.54 7.20
C CYS A 109 -6.71 4.84 7.04
N ALA A 110 -6.91 5.29 5.81
CA ALA A 110 -7.64 6.51 5.48
C ALA A 110 -8.63 6.25 4.35
N PRO A 111 -9.83 6.84 4.38
CA PRO A 111 -10.76 6.76 3.26
C PRO A 111 -10.18 7.48 2.04
N CYS A 112 -10.35 6.89 0.86
CA CYS A 112 -9.92 7.46 -0.41
C CYS A 112 -10.92 7.18 -1.52
N LEU A 113 -10.77 7.90 -2.63
CA LEU A 113 -11.49 7.66 -3.87
C LEU A 113 -10.53 7.02 -4.87
N ILE A 114 -10.74 5.74 -5.13
CA ILE A 114 -9.90 4.93 -6.02
C ILE A 114 -10.45 5.10 -7.43
N ARG A 115 -9.61 5.56 -8.36
CA ARG A 115 -9.94 5.66 -9.79
C ARG A 115 -9.27 4.51 -10.53
N PHE A 116 -10.04 3.70 -11.22
CA PHE A 116 -9.47 2.63 -12.04
C PHE A 116 -8.91 3.20 -13.33
N VAL A 117 -7.84 2.57 -13.82
CA VAL A 117 -7.22 2.91 -15.11
C VAL A 117 -7.09 1.65 -15.97
N GLY A 118 -7.02 1.82 -17.28
CA GLY A 118 -6.74 0.76 -18.23
C GLY A 118 -5.30 0.26 -18.10
N GLU A 119 -4.99 -0.86 -18.76
CA GLU A 119 -3.61 -1.40 -18.78
C GLU A 119 -2.61 -0.44 -19.45
N ASP A 120 -3.09 0.41 -20.35
CA ASP A 120 -2.36 1.50 -21.00
C ASP A 120 -2.26 2.78 -20.14
N GLY A 121 -2.83 2.76 -18.92
CA GLY A 121 -2.88 3.90 -18.02
C GLY A 121 -3.98 4.92 -18.33
N SER A 122 -4.86 4.62 -19.31
CA SER A 122 -6.00 5.47 -19.65
C SER A 122 -7.02 5.52 -18.50
N ASP A 123 -7.63 6.68 -18.26
CA ASP A 123 -8.72 6.78 -17.29
C ASP A 123 -9.96 6.08 -17.85
N ILE A 124 -10.55 5.16 -17.07
CA ILE A 124 -11.74 4.40 -17.50
C ILE A 124 -13.04 4.91 -16.88
N ASP A 125 -13.03 6.13 -16.33
CA ASP A 125 -14.18 6.82 -15.70
C ASP A 125 -14.94 5.96 -14.67
N LYS A 126 -14.20 5.09 -13.98
CA LYS A 126 -14.71 4.21 -12.95
C LYS A 126 -14.00 4.54 -11.65
N GLN A 127 -14.79 4.86 -10.62
CA GLN A 127 -14.27 5.18 -9.30
C GLN A 127 -15.08 4.53 -8.19
N VAL A 128 -14.40 4.16 -7.11
CA VAL A 128 -15.01 3.55 -5.92
C VAL A 128 -14.46 4.17 -4.65
N LYS A 129 -15.29 4.26 -3.62
CA LYS A 129 -14.80 4.56 -2.27
C LYS A 129 -14.03 3.35 -1.75
N GLY A 130 -12.88 3.61 -1.15
CA GLY A 130 -12.04 2.58 -0.56
C GLY A 130 -11.15 3.13 0.53
N SER A 131 -10.15 2.34 0.88
CA SER A 131 -9.19 2.63 1.94
C SER A 131 -7.76 2.62 1.40
N VAL A 132 -6.90 3.45 1.96
CA VAL A 132 -5.46 3.49 1.67
C VAL A 132 -4.67 3.60 2.97
N PHE A 133 -3.50 2.98 3.02
CA PHE A 133 -2.58 3.11 4.14
C PHE A 133 -1.66 4.31 3.90
N LYS A 134 -1.82 5.39 4.65
CA LYS A 134 -0.99 6.61 4.57
C LYS A 134 0.12 6.56 5.59
N TYR A 135 1.30 7.06 5.25
CA TYR A 135 2.38 7.17 6.21
C TYR A 135 1.97 8.09 7.38
N ALA A 136 2.19 7.61 8.59
CA ALA A 136 1.79 8.22 9.85
C ALA A 136 2.98 8.59 10.75
N GLY A 137 4.22 8.36 10.29
CA GLY A 137 5.42 8.82 10.97
C GLY A 137 5.79 10.27 10.63
N ASN A 138 6.98 10.68 11.07
CA ASN A 138 7.47 12.05 10.86
C ASN A 138 7.77 12.32 9.38
N LEU A 139 7.20 13.39 8.84
CA LEU A 139 7.41 13.83 7.46
C LEU A 139 8.85 14.27 7.19
N ASP A 140 9.59 14.73 8.20
CA ASP A 140 11.00 15.10 8.08
C ASP A 140 11.92 13.90 7.79
N ASP A 141 11.46 12.67 8.07
CA ASP A 141 12.19 11.45 7.73
C ASP A 141 12.02 11.03 6.25
N LEU A 142 11.22 11.77 5.49
CA LEU A 142 10.89 11.45 4.11
C LEU A 142 11.75 12.23 3.13
N ALA A 143 12.33 11.52 2.18
CA ALA A 143 13.02 12.11 1.04
C ALA A 143 12.12 12.08 -0.21
N ASP A 144 12.30 13.07 -1.08
CA ASP A 144 11.76 13.02 -2.44
C ASP A 144 12.47 11.94 -3.24
N GLY A 145 11.70 11.16 -4.01
CA GLY A 145 12.22 10.06 -4.81
C GLY A 145 11.12 9.17 -5.36
N GLN A 146 11.51 8.25 -6.25
CA GLN A 146 10.58 7.28 -6.84
C GLN A 146 10.92 5.88 -6.34
N PHE A 147 9.89 5.14 -5.95
CA PHE A 147 10.04 3.74 -5.58
C PHE A 147 9.96 2.84 -6.81
N ASP A 148 11.03 2.12 -7.08
CA ASP A 148 11.08 1.11 -8.13
C ASP A 148 10.79 -0.28 -7.56
N LEU A 149 9.61 -0.82 -7.92
CA LEU A 149 9.18 -2.15 -7.46
C LEU A 149 10.07 -3.27 -8.00
N ASP A 150 10.53 -3.15 -9.25
CA ASP A 150 11.31 -4.20 -9.90
C ASP A 150 12.69 -4.33 -9.24
N HIS A 151 13.34 -3.20 -8.99
CA HIS A 151 14.59 -3.12 -8.24
C HIS A 151 14.42 -3.73 -6.84
N TRP A 152 13.34 -3.39 -6.13
CA TRP A 152 13.09 -3.94 -4.80
C TRP A 152 12.86 -5.45 -4.81
N LEU A 153 12.09 -5.97 -5.77
CA LEU A 153 11.85 -7.41 -5.92
C LEU A 153 13.15 -8.18 -6.19
N ARG A 154 14.07 -7.60 -6.98
CA ARG A 154 15.41 -8.18 -7.22
C ARG A 154 16.27 -8.18 -5.96
N LEU A 155 16.34 -7.07 -5.23
CA LEU A 155 17.08 -6.99 -3.96
C LEU A 155 16.59 -8.01 -2.92
N MET A 156 15.29 -8.29 -2.92
CA MET A 156 14.68 -9.27 -2.01
C MET A 156 14.75 -10.72 -2.53
N GLY A 157 15.36 -10.96 -3.70
CA GLY A 157 15.46 -12.30 -4.31
C GLY A 157 14.10 -12.90 -4.72
N ARG A 158 13.07 -12.07 -4.87
CA ARG A 158 11.69 -12.48 -5.17
C ARG A 158 11.39 -12.57 -6.67
N LYS A 159 12.26 -12.02 -7.49
CA LYS A 159 12.24 -12.15 -8.95
C LYS A 159 13.56 -12.78 -9.40
N LYS A 160 13.50 -13.95 -10.05
CA LYS A 160 14.65 -14.53 -10.76
C LYS A 160 14.66 -13.99 -12.19
N GLU A 161 15.88 -13.81 -12.71
CA GLU A 161 16.19 -13.39 -14.09
C GLU A 161 15.39 -14.14 -15.14
#